data_AF-M2XKY5-F1
#
_entry.id   AF-M2XKY5-F1
#
_cell.length_a   1.000
_cell.length_b   1.000
_cell.length_c   1.000
_cell.angle_alpha   90.00
_cell.angle_beta   90.00
_cell.angle_gamma   90.00
#
_symmetry.space_group_name_H-M   'P 1'
#
loop_
_entity.id
_entity.type
_entity.pdbx_description
1 polymer ?
#
loop_
_entity_poly.entity_id
_entity_poly.type
_entity_poly.pdbx_seq_one_letter_code
_entity_poly.pdbx_strand_id
1 'polypeptide(L)'
;MLVGKLVKSLGCSYIFKSLVAVSHCRELLFGRFRGMETHASKLPLKYSEVPSSSRNISVFSSSFDGGYFPKSEELPLPLKSQGTFKNPWSSWRDKRLWDLFRWLSTTKDESNVPKNRNELDLLLPVQRVNRALLEKPPSQGTFRLTWLGHSSVLAQFDGFNILTDPVFSERCSPFQFMGPKRIRPVPCELEDLPSLDVILISHNHYDHLDKNTLRDLLKSERHRQAIVVVPLGVKSLLERLHVDTRIRQQIYELNWWEHVDVDGKLRVFMTPAQHWSRRTIWDTNHALWGSFAVIGSTIKFYFAGDTGYCPVFQTIGRYLGPFDCAAIPIGAYHPRWFMSPQHVDPEQALKIHNDIGSRFSIGIHWGTFILTNEYFLEPPQLLRNLIAANKLNLGSFRTLRHGESTPGP
;
A
#
# COMPACT_ATOMS: atom_id res chain seq x y z
N MET A 1 12.45 36.55 16.87
CA MET A 1 13.80 35.92 16.82
C MET A 1 13.94 34.59 17.58
N LEU A 2 12.97 34.13 18.38
CA LEU A 2 13.03 32.80 19.02
C LEU A 2 12.45 31.64 18.18
N VAL A 3 11.77 31.91 17.07
CA VAL A 3 11.14 30.87 16.21
C VAL A 3 12.13 30.29 15.18
N GLY A 4 13.22 31.01 14.86
CA GLY A 4 14.17 30.61 13.82
C GLY A 4 15.24 29.59 14.23
N LYS A 5 15.45 29.37 15.53
CA LYS A 5 16.50 28.45 16.03
C LYS A 5 16.00 27.03 16.33
N LEU A 6 14.69 26.77 16.36
CA LEU A 6 14.14 25.42 16.58
C LEU A 6 14.09 24.55 15.31
N VAL A 7 14.24 25.14 14.12
CA VAL A 7 14.03 24.47 12.82
C VAL A 7 15.23 23.61 12.39
N LYS A 8 16.40 23.71 13.06
CA LYS A 8 17.61 22.96 12.71
C LYS A 8 17.87 21.70 13.55
N SER A 9 17.05 21.39 14.56
CA SER A 9 17.35 20.31 15.53
C SER A 9 16.33 19.16 15.60
N LEU A 10 15.20 19.22 14.87
CA LEU A 10 14.16 18.20 14.97
C LEU A 10 13.94 17.54 13.60
N GLY A 11 14.63 16.42 13.41
CA GLY A 11 14.61 15.57 12.22
C GLY A 11 13.36 14.69 12.09
N CYS A 12 12.32 14.91 12.90
CA CYS A 12 11.10 14.11 12.83
C CYS A 12 9.88 14.97 13.22
N SER A 13 9.11 15.43 12.22
CA SER A 13 7.71 15.86 12.41
C SER A 13 7.04 16.06 11.04
N TYR A 14 6.35 15.02 10.59
CA TYR A 14 5.59 15.00 9.33
C TYR A 14 4.31 15.86 9.40
N ILE A 15 3.81 16.20 10.59
CA ILE A 15 2.48 16.83 10.69
C ILE A 15 2.54 18.37 10.72
N PHE A 16 3.65 18.98 11.15
CA PHE A 16 3.73 20.45 11.24
C PHE A 16 4.10 21.14 9.91
N LYS A 17 4.90 20.50 9.04
CA LYS A 17 5.32 21.13 7.77
C LYS A 17 4.22 21.22 6.73
N SER A 18 3.20 20.35 6.80
CA SER A 18 2.02 20.39 5.93
C SER A 18 1.00 21.47 6.35
N LEU A 19 1.01 21.90 7.62
CA LEU A 19 0.13 22.97 8.14
C LEU A 19 0.61 24.37 7.78
N VAL A 20 1.92 24.60 7.65
CA VAL A 20 2.46 25.95 7.36
C VAL A 20 2.65 26.19 5.86
N ALA A 21 2.98 25.16 5.06
CA ALA A 21 3.27 25.33 3.63
C ALA A 21 2.04 25.71 2.78
N VAL A 22 0.82 25.34 3.20
CA VAL A 22 -0.41 25.69 2.46
C VAL A 22 -0.88 27.13 2.76
N SER A 23 -0.47 27.70 3.90
CA SER A 23 -0.82 29.09 4.25
C SER A 23 0.06 30.14 3.57
N HIS A 24 1.26 29.78 3.10
CA HIS A 24 2.26 30.76 2.60
C HIS A 24 2.40 30.83 1.07
N CYS A 25 1.70 29.99 0.30
CA CYS A 25 1.71 30.06 -1.18
C CYS A 25 0.53 30.84 -1.77
N ARG A 26 -0.26 31.54 -0.95
CA ARG A 26 -1.44 32.29 -1.42
C ARG A 26 -1.19 33.78 -1.69
N GLU A 27 -0.05 34.34 -1.25
CA GLU A 27 0.28 35.76 -1.46
C GLU A 27 1.22 36.04 -2.65
N LEU A 28 1.79 35.03 -3.31
CA LEU A 28 2.72 35.23 -4.44
C LEU A 28 2.10 34.95 -5.83
N LEU A 29 0.83 34.56 -5.91
CA LEU A 29 0.17 34.20 -7.18
C LEU A 29 -1.02 35.09 -7.57
N PHE A 30 -1.36 36.11 -6.78
CA PHE A 30 -2.36 37.12 -7.14
C PHE A 30 -1.71 38.51 -7.28
N GLY A 31 -0.87 38.67 -8.30
CA GLY A 31 -0.15 39.91 -8.50
C GLY A 31 0.52 40.00 -9.87
N ARG A 32 -0.31 40.09 -10.91
CA ARG A 32 -0.04 40.51 -12.32
C ARG A 32 -0.56 39.46 -13.29
N PHE A 33 -1.62 39.80 -13.99
CA PHE A 33 -1.73 39.76 -15.46
C PHE A 33 -3.12 40.29 -15.81
N ARG A 34 -3.19 41.62 -15.98
CA ARG A 34 -4.27 42.29 -16.74
C ARG A 34 -3.74 42.46 -18.16
N GLY A 35 -4.56 42.06 -19.13
CA GLY A 35 -4.44 42.46 -20.53
C GLY A 35 -3.64 41.49 -21.39
N MET A 36 -4.34 40.67 -22.17
CA MET A 36 -4.11 40.47 -23.61
C MET A 36 -5.20 39.53 -24.13
N GLU A 37 -6.17 40.10 -24.84
CA GLU A 37 -7.02 39.37 -25.77
C GLU A 37 -6.15 38.87 -26.93
N THR A 38 -6.26 37.59 -27.30
CA THR A 38 -6.03 37.17 -28.68
C THR A 38 -6.91 35.96 -29.03
N HIS A 39 -7.53 36.05 -30.21
CA HIS A 39 -8.35 35.05 -30.85
C HIS A 39 -7.62 33.70 -31.00
N ALA A 40 -8.25 32.62 -30.55
CA ALA A 40 -7.85 31.25 -30.90
C ALA A 40 -9.00 30.52 -31.58
N SER A 41 -8.84 30.31 -32.88
CA SER A 41 -9.66 29.49 -33.76
C SER A 41 -9.79 28.05 -33.26
N LYS A 42 -11.02 27.55 -33.16
CA LYS A 42 -11.35 26.15 -32.86
C LYS A 42 -10.94 25.25 -34.03
N LEU A 43 -9.94 24.39 -33.83
CA LEU A 43 -9.76 23.17 -34.62
C LEU A 43 -10.15 21.98 -33.73
N PRO A 44 -11.01 21.06 -34.19
CA PRO A 44 -11.40 19.91 -33.39
C PRO A 44 -10.25 18.90 -33.33
N LEU A 45 -9.75 18.64 -32.12
CA LEU A 45 -8.91 17.48 -31.85
C LEU A 45 -9.75 16.22 -32.10
N LYS A 46 -9.41 15.46 -33.14
CA LYS A 46 -9.91 14.11 -33.37
C LYS A 46 -9.47 13.24 -32.20
N TYR A 47 -10.40 12.88 -31.33
CA TYR A 47 -10.22 11.80 -30.36
C TYR A 47 -10.21 10.49 -31.14
N SER A 48 -9.04 9.86 -31.28
CA SER A 48 -8.94 8.47 -31.71
C SER A 48 -9.49 7.57 -30.60
N GLU A 49 -10.37 6.65 -30.95
CA GLU A 49 -10.95 5.65 -30.06
C GLU A 49 -9.85 4.93 -29.26
N VAL A 50 -9.98 4.94 -27.94
CA VAL A 50 -9.06 4.27 -27.02
C VAL A 50 -9.52 2.82 -26.92
N PRO A 51 -8.66 1.81 -27.15
CA PRO A 51 -9.05 0.43 -26.94
C PRO A 51 -9.34 0.23 -25.45
N SER A 52 -10.55 -0.21 -25.13
CA SER A 52 -10.88 -0.75 -23.81
C SER A 52 -9.93 -1.90 -23.48
N SER A 53 -9.63 -2.14 -22.21
CA SER A 53 -8.92 -3.36 -21.78
C SER A 53 -9.54 -4.59 -22.48
N SER A 54 -8.72 -5.42 -23.12
CA SER A 54 -9.18 -6.66 -23.77
C SER A 54 -9.57 -7.76 -22.78
N ARG A 55 -9.37 -7.54 -21.47
CA ARG A 55 -9.74 -8.48 -20.42
C ARG A 55 -11.24 -8.46 -20.17
N ASN A 56 -11.78 -9.64 -19.87
CA ASN A 56 -13.15 -9.76 -19.39
C ASN A 56 -13.15 -9.56 -17.87
N ILE A 57 -13.69 -8.42 -17.41
CA ILE A 57 -13.75 -8.07 -15.99
C ILE A 57 -15.21 -7.94 -15.54
N SER A 58 -15.55 -8.63 -14.46
CA SER A 58 -16.85 -8.52 -13.80
C SER A 58 -16.66 -8.20 -12.32
N VAL A 59 -17.55 -7.36 -11.77
CA VAL A 59 -17.56 -6.98 -10.35
C VAL A 59 -18.72 -7.66 -9.67
N PHE A 60 -18.49 -8.30 -8.52
CA PHE A 60 -19.50 -9.03 -7.77
C PHE A 60 -19.58 -8.56 -6.32
N SER A 61 -20.80 -8.46 -5.81
CA SER A 61 -21.07 -8.21 -4.40
C SER A 61 -21.08 -9.51 -3.59
N SER A 62 -20.80 -9.40 -2.29
CA SER A 62 -20.78 -10.52 -1.34
C SER A 62 -22.11 -11.28 -1.23
N SER A 63 -23.21 -10.67 -1.68
CA SER A 63 -24.58 -11.15 -1.50
C SER A 63 -25.06 -12.15 -2.55
N PHE A 64 -24.38 -12.33 -3.70
CA PHE A 64 -25.05 -12.98 -4.82
C PHE A 64 -24.30 -14.02 -5.67
N ASP A 65 -23.00 -14.25 -5.55
CA ASP A 65 -22.36 -15.27 -6.41
C ASP A 65 -21.19 -16.01 -5.76
N GLY A 66 -21.22 -17.34 -5.81
CA GLY A 66 -20.00 -18.17 -5.75
C GLY A 66 -19.71 -18.96 -4.47
N GLY A 67 -20.61 -19.05 -3.50
CA GLY A 67 -20.51 -20.03 -2.40
C GLY A 67 -19.40 -19.81 -1.35
N TYR A 68 -18.59 -18.74 -1.46
CA TYR A 68 -17.55 -18.43 -0.45
C TYR A 68 -18.13 -18.01 0.90
N PHE A 69 -19.28 -17.33 0.89
CA PHE A 69 -19.91 -16.82 2.10
C PHE A 69 -21.28 -17.48 2.31
N PRO A 70 -21.56 -18.04 3.51
CA PRO A 70 -22.88 -18.53 3.84
C PRO A 70 -23.92 -17.40 3.80
N LYS A 71 -25.10 -17.65 3.23
CA LYS A 71 -26.20 -16.66 3.13
C LYS A 71 -26.65 -16.11 4.50
N SER A 72 -26.35 -16.81 5.59
CA SER A 72 -26.81 -16.50 6.94
C SER A 72 -25.78 -15.78 7.82
N GLU A 73 -24.55 -15.53 7.34
CA GLU A 73 -23.53 -14.87 8.16
C GLU A 73 -23.40 -13.38 7.87
N GLU A 74 -23.45 -12.59 8.95
CA GLU A 74 -23.19 -11.16 8.92
C GLU A 74 -21.69 -10.90 8.80
N LEU A 75 -21.22 -10.71 7.58
CA LEU A 75 -19.87 -10.20 7.33
C LEU A 75 -19.79 -8.74 7.80
N PRO A 76 -18.69 -8.33 8.46
CA PRO A 76 -18.53 -6.96 8.90
C PRO A 76 -18.41 -6.04 7.69
N LEU A 77 -19.40 -5.16 7.52
CA LEU A 77 -19.43 -4.15 6.46
C LEU A 77 -18.75 -2.86 6.93
N PRO A 78 -18.20 -2.05 6.01
CA PRO A 78 -17.62 -0.78 6.39
C PRO A 78 -18.72 0.18 6.81
N LEU A 79 -18.51 0.82 7.96
CA LEU A 79 -19.44 1.82 8.48
C LEU A 79 -19.17 3.16 7.81
N LYS A 80 -20.21 3.83 7.35
CA LYS A 80 -20.13 5.18 6.78
C LYS A 80 -21.08 6.12 7.52
N SER A 81 -20.55 7.22 8.06
CA SER A 81 -21.33 8.24 8.75
C SER A 81 -20.86 9.63 8.32
N GLN A 82 -21.83 10.50 7.99
CA GLN A 82 -21.60 11.87 7.53
C GLN A 82 -20.58 11.96 6.36
N GLY A 83 -20.67 11.01 5.41
CA GLY A 83 -19.76 10.97 4.25
C GLY A 83 -18.38 10.36 4.52
N THR A 84 -18.05 9.98 5.76
CA THR A 84 -16.75 9.41 6.14
C THR A 84 -16.86 7.96 6.60
N PHE A 85 -15.88 7.14 6.25
CA PHE A 85 -15.77 5.76 6.74
C PHE A 85 -15.27 5.70 8.19
N LYS A 86 -15.74 4.71 8.95
CA LYS A 86 -15.42 4.48 10.36
C LYS A 86 -14.98 3.04 10.58
N ASN A 87 -14.03 2.84 11.49
CA ASN A 87 -13.66 1.51 11.93
C ASN A 87 -14.80 0.92 12.80
N PRO A 88 -15.28 -0.30 12.50
CA PRO A 88 -16.28 -0.97 13.32
C PRO A 88 -15.69 -1.67 14.55
N TRP A 89 -14.35 -1.71 14.66
CA TRP A 89 -13.66 -2.53 15.64
C TRP A 89 -13.53 -1.83 16.99
N SER A 90 -13.81 -2.57 18.07
CA SER A 90 -13.63 -2.08 19.44
C SER A 90 -12.18 -1.77 19.82
N SER A 91 -11.21 -2.30 19.08
CA SER A 91 -9.78 -1.98 19.18
C SER A 91 -9.39 -0.63 18.58
N TRP A 92 -10.24 -0.02 17.75
CA TRP A 92 -9.96 1.28 17.16
C TRP A 92 -10.04 2.41 18.20
N ARG A 93 -9.14 3.39 18.07
CA ARG A 93 -9.13 4.60 18.89
C ARG A 93 -8.82 5.80 18.00
N ASP A 94 -9.79 6.71 17.84
CA ASP A 94 -9.58 7.96 17.12
C ASP A 94 -8.51 8.80 17.83
N LYS A 95 -7.58 9.34 17.05
CA LYS A 95 -6.51 10.19 17.56
C LYS A 95 -6.97 11.62 17.69
N ARG A 96 -6.72 12.22 18.85
CA ARG A 96 -6.92 13.65 19.10
C ARG A 96 -5.65 14.41 18.70
N LEU A 97 -5.80 15.72 18.44
CA LEU A 97 -4.65 16.60 18.21
C LEU A 97 -3.64 16.57 19.38
N TRP A 98 -4.14 16.34 20.59
CA TRP A 98 -3.29 16.18 21.78
C TRP A 98 -2.46 14.90 21.75
N ASP A 99 -3.00 13.78 21.24
CA ASP A 99 -2.22 12.54 21.09
C ASP A 99 -1.08 12.73 20.09
N LEU A 100 -1.34 13.46 19.00
CA LEU A 100 -0.31 13.82 18.04
C LEU A 100 0.78 14.68 18.68
N PHE A 101 0.41 15.73 19.40
CA PHE A 101 1.36 16.60 20.08
C PHE A 101 2.19 15.82 21.12
N ARG A 102 1.53 14.95 21.90
CA ARG A 102 2.19 14.06 22.85
C ARG A 102 3.19 13.16 22.15
N TRP A 103 2.80 12.49 21.06
CA TRP A 103 3.72 11.65 20.29
C TRP A 103 4.96 12.42 19.83
N LEU A 104 4.78 13.59 19.21
CA LEU A 104 5.89 14.44 18.72
C LEU A 104 6.80 14.98 19.82
N SER A 105 6.29 15.18 21.03
CA SER A 105 7.04 15.78 22.15
C SER A 105 7.66 14.74 23.10
N THR A 106 7.03 13.59 23.29
CA THR A 106 7.44 12.60 24.29
C THR A 106 8.16 11.39 23.70
N THR A 107 8.10 11.19 22.39
CA THR A 107 8.68 9.99 21.76
C THR A 107 10.02 10.32 21.16
N LYS A 108 11.06 9.70 21.70
CA LYS A 108 12.40 9.79 21.16
C LYS A 108 12.44 9.15 19.77
N ASP A 109 13.16 9.75 18.83
CA ASP A 109 13.48 9.10 17.57
C ASP A 109 14.58 8.06 17.84
N GLU A 110 14.21 6.78 17.73
CA GLU A 110 15.12 5.64 17.91
C GLU A 110 15.39 4.92 16.59
N SER A 111 15.04 5.54 15.46
CA SER A 111 15.22 4.96 14.13
C SER A 111 16.67 4.60 13.83
N ASN A 112 17.63 5.39 14.34
CA ASN A 112 19.08 5.17 14.28
C ASN A 112 19.59 4.68 12.91
N VAL A 113 19.07 5.27 11.82
CA VAL A 113 19.54 4.96 10.47
C VAL A 113 20.95 5.52 10.28
N PRO A 114 21.93 4.70 9.87
CA PRO A 114 23.27 5.17 9.56
C PRO A 114 23.26 6.28 8.52
N LYS A 115 24.01 7.36 8.77
CA LYS A 115 24.22 8.43 7.79
C LYS A 115 25.19 8.00 6.68
N ASN A 116 26.07 7.05 6.98
CA ASN A 116 27.02 6.49 6.03
C ASN A 116 26.32 5.46 5.13
N ARG A 117 26.38 5.68 3.81
CA ARG A 117 25.75 4.78 2.83
C ARG A 117 26.37 3.38 2.84
N ASN A 118 27.68 3.26 2.99
CA ASN A 118 28.35 1.96 2.99
C ASN A 118 27.92 1.12 4.21
N GLU A 119 27.76 1.75 5.37
CA GLU A 119 27.24 1.09 6.57
C GLU A 119 25.78 0.64 6.36
N LEU A 120 24.95 1.50 5.78
CA LEU A 120 23.57 1.15 5.46
C LEU A 120 23.47 0.07 4.38
N ASP A 121 24.38 0.02 3.41
CA ASP A 121 24.46 -1.04 2.39
C ASP A 121 24.84 -2.39 3.00
N LEU A 122 25.70 -2.40 4.03
CA LEU A 122 26.05 -3.62 4.77
C LEU A 122 24.88 -4.13 5.64
N LEU A 123 24.18 -3.21 6.30
CA LEU A 123 23.09 -3.53 7.22
C LEU A 123 21.77 -3.85 6.52
N LEU A 124 21.48 -3.17 5.41
CA LEU A 124 20.24 -3.30 4.65
C LEU A 124 20.52 -3.27 3.14
N PRO A 125 21.14 -4.33 2.61
CA PRO A 125 21.55 -4.40 1.20
C PRO A 125 20.35 -4.37 0.26
N VAL A 126 20.53 -3.70 -0.88
CA VAL A 126 19.58 -3.72 -2.00
C VAL A 126 20.12 -4.63 -3.08
N GLN A 127 19.38 -5.69 -3.36
CA GLN A 127 19.64 -6.58 -4.46
C GLN A 127 18.97 -6.03 -5.71
N ARG A 128 19.70 -5.92 -6.82
CA ARG A 128 19.09 -5.58 -8.10
C ARG A 128 18.19 -6.75 -8.53
N VAL A 129 16.97 -6.44 -8.94
CA VAL A 129 16.03 -7.43 -9.46
C VAL A 129 16.61 -8.10 -10.72
N ASN A 130 16.48 -9.43 -10.81
CA ASN A 130 16.80 -10.17 -12.02
C ASN A 130 15.60 -10.15 -12.97
N ARG A 131 15.64 -9.27 -13.99
CA ARG A 131 14.57 -9.14 -14.99
C ARG A 131 14.26 -10.47 -15.70
N ALA A 132 15.28 -11.23 -16.09
CA ALA A 132 15.09 -12.50 -16.78
C ALA A 132 14.37 -13.54 -15.90
N LEU A 133 14.62 -13.48 -14.58
CA LEU A 133 13.86 -14.26 -13.62
C LEU A 133 12.40 -13.83 -13.62
N LEU A 134 12.11 -12.53 -13.49
CA LEU A 134 10.73 -12.03 -13.43
C LEU A 134 9.92 -12.27 -14.71
N GLU A 135 10.54 -12.26 -15.88
CA GLU A 135 9.88 -12.58 -17.15
C GLU A 135 9.51 -14.07 -17.24
N LYS A 136 10.19 -14.94 -16.48
CA LYS A 136 9.87 -16.36 -16.41
C LYS A 136 8.82 -16.60 -15.32
N PRO A 137 7.56 -16.91 -15.70
CA PRO A 137 6.53 -17.20 -14.72
C PRO A 137 6.93 -18.41 -13.86
N PRO A 138 6.51 -18.46 -12.59
CA PRO A 138 6.66 -19.65 -11.77
C PRO A 138 5.98 -20.87 -12.41
N SER A 139 6.45 -22.07 -12.07
CA SER A 139 5.79 -23.32 -12.49
C SER A 139 4.35 -23.38 -11.96
N GLN A 140 3.50 -24.16 -12.62
CA GLN A 140 2.12 -24.38 -12.15
C GLN A 140 2.10 -24.90 -10.71
N GLY A 141 1.17 -24.41 -9.89
CA GLY A 141 1.10 -24.79 -8.46
C GLY A 141 2.14 -24.10 -7.58
N THR A 142 2.88 -23.13 -8.11
CA THR A 142 3.95 -22.43 -7.40
C THR A 142 3.79 -20.93 -7.48
N PHE A 143 4.46 -20.21 -6.58
CA PHE A 143 4.43 -18.76 -6.53
C PHE A 143 5.82 -18.16 -6.40
N ARG A 144 5.92 -16.87 -6.69
CA ARG A 144 7.10 -16.05 -6.40
C ARG A 144 6.67 -14.70 -5.86
N LEU A 145 7.20 -14.30 -4.72
CA LEU A 145 7.06 -12.93 -4.20
C LEU A 145 8.40 -12.22 -4.33
N THR A 146 8.41 -11.04 -4.95
CA THR A 146 9.60 -10.18 -5.01
C THR A 146 9.32 -8.91 -4.22
N TRP A 147 10.11 -8.64 -3.19
CA TRP A 147 9.91 -7.45 -2.36
C TRP A 147 10.63 -6.26 -2.97
N LEU A 148 9.87 -5.28 -3.45
CA LEU A 148 10.40 -4.07 -4.09
C LEU A 148 10.65 -2.92 -3.08
N GLY A 149 10.42 -3.22 -1.80
CA GLY A 149 10.55 -2.30 -0.68
C GLY A 149 9.20 -1.77 -0.19
N HIS A 150 9.12 -1.51 1.12
CA HIS A 150 7.93 -0.99 1.78
C HIS A 150 6.78 -2.00 1.64
N SER A 151 5.61 -1.59 1.16
CA SER A 151 4.48 -2.47 0.86
C SER A 151 4.39 -2.85 -0.62
N SER A 152 5.41 -2.52 -1.43
CA SER A 152 5.48 -2.91 -2.83
C SER A 152 6.00 -4.33 -3.00
N VAL A 153 5.12 -5.24 -3.42
CA VAL A 153 5.42 -6.65 -3.70
C VAL A 153 4.93 -7.00 -5.08
N LEU A 154 5.80 -7.61 -5.89
CA LEU A 154 5.40 -8.29 -7.10
C LEU A 154 5.11 -9.76 -6.75
N ALA A 155 3.85 -10.14 -6.80
CA ALA A 155 3.40 -11.52 -6.64
C ALA A 155 3.16 -12.14 -8.03
N GLN A 156 3.77 -13.30 -8.29
CA GLN A 156 3.63 -14.05 -9.52
C GLN A 156 3.13 -15.46 -9.22
N PHE A 157 2.02 -15.86 -9.83
CA PHE A 157 1.45 -17.22 -9.75
C PHE A 157 0.34 -17.39 -10.77
N ASP A 158 0.02 -18.63 -11.15
CA ASP A 158 -1.08 -18.95 -12.08
C ASP A 158 -1.05 -18.15 -13.40
N GLY A 159 0.14 -17.71 -13.83
CA GLY A 159 0.34 -16.88 -15.02
C GLY A 159 0.04 -15.39 -14.84
N PHE A 160 -0.30 -14.94 -13.63
CA PHE A 160 -0.58 -13.54 -13.30
C PHE A 160 0.60 -12.87 -12.60
N ASN A 161 0.82 -11.59 -12.93
CA ASN A 161 1.74 -10.67 -12.28
C ASN A 161 0.94 -9.57 -11.59
N ILE A 162 0.99 -9.57 -10.26
CA ILE A 162 0.21 -8.69 -9.39
C ILE A 162 1.16 -7.79 -8.62
N LEU A 163 0.95 -6.48 -8.68
CA LEU A 163 1.78 -5.50 -7.98
C LEU A 163 0.98 -4.82 -6.89
N THR A 164 1.42 -4.93 -5.64
CA THR A 164 0.78 -4.28 -4.48
C THR A 164 1.39 -2.91 -4.23
N ASP A 165 0.57 -1.92 -3.85
CA ASP A 165 0.96 -0.59 -3.35
C ASP A 165 2.28 -0.06 -3.93
N PRO A 166 2.38 0.15 -5.26
CA PRO A 166 3.66 0.47 -5.90
C PRO A 166 4.11 1.89 -5.58
N VAL A 167 5.27 2.02 -4.93
CA VAL A 167 5.91 3.30 -4.62
C VAL A 167 7.35 3.31 -5.11
N PHE A 168 7.55 3.94 -6.27
CA PHE A 168 8.86 4.10 -6.89
C PHE A 168 9.43 5.51 -6.70
N SER A 169 8.62 6.48 -6.30
CA SER A 169 9.10 7.82 -5.95
C SER A 169 10.11 7.81 -4.79
N GLU A 170 10.96 8.83 -4.78
CA GLU A 170 11.95 9.03 -3.71
C GLU A 170 11.31 9.42 -2.37
N ARG A 171 10.13 10.07 -2.42
CA ARG A 171 9.39 10.52 -1.23
C ARG A 171 7.92 10.15 -1.25
N CYS A 172 7.44 9.72 -0.09
CA CYS A 172 6.02 9.51 0.21
C CYS A 172 5.38 10.80 0.69
N SER A 173 5.10 11.70 -0.26
CA SER A 173 4.66 13.06 0.03
C SER A 173 3.87 13.65 -1.13
N PRO A 174 3.00 14.65 -0.89
CA PRO A 174 2.42 15.44 -1.98
C PRO A 174 3.47 16.10 -2.87
N PHE A 175 4.68 16.30 -2.35
CA PHE A 175 5.79 17.01 -3.00
C PHE A 175 7.08 16.19 -2.95
N GLN A 176 7.84 16.14 -4.05
CA GLN A 176 9.12 15.40 -4.08
C GLN A 176 10.29 16.14 -3.40
N PHE A 177 10.11 17.41 -3.02
CA PHE A 177 11.13 18.20 -2.31
C PHE A 177 10.99 18.17 -0.78
N MET A 178 9.89 17.65 -0.22
CA MET A 178 9.65 17.59 1.24
C MET A 178 8.90 16.33 1.64
N GLY A 179 8.92 15.97 2.93
CA GLY A 179 8.29 14.76 3.46
C GLY A 179 9.23 13.55 3.53
N PRO A 180 8.75 12.38 3.99
CA PRO A 180 9.57 11.20 4.24
C PRO A 180 10.31 10.79 2.97
N LYS A 181 11.62 10.62 3.08
CA LYS A 181 12.49 10.16 2.01
C LYS A 181 12.78 8.68 2.23
N ARG A 182 12.81 7.89 1.16
CA ARG A 182 13.27 6.51 1.27
C ARG A 182 14.71 6.45 1.75
N ILE A 183 15.02 5.49 2.61
CA ILE A 183 16.38 5.22 3.10
C ILE A 183 17.11 4.23 2.18
N ARG A 184 16.37 3.42 1.42
CA ARG A 184 16.89 2.51 0.39
C ARG A 184 16.27 2.82 -0.97
N PRO A 185 17.02 2.84 -2.08
CA PRO A 185 16.48 3.02 -3.43
C PRO A 185 15.55 1.86 -3.83
N VAL A 186 14.74 2.07 -4.88
CA VAL A 186 14.04 0.95 -5.54
C VAL A 186 15.08 -0.04 -6.10
N PRO A 187 14.76 -1.34 -6.09
CA PRO A 187 15.69 -2.35 -6.60
C PRO A 187 15.63 -2.53 -8.13
N CYS A 188 14.69 -1.87 -8.81
CA CYS A 188 14.54 -1.87 -10.27
C CYS A 188 13.77 -0.64 -10.76
N GLU A 189 13.82 -0.39 -12.06
CA GLU A 189 12.96 0.60 -12.71
C GLU A 189 11.58 -0.02 -13.05
N LEU A 190 10.60 0.80 -13.46
CA LEU A 190 9.27 0.29 -13.83
C LEU A 190 9.33 -0.59 -15.08
N GLU A 191 10.23 -0.29 -16.02
CA GLU A 191 10.42 -1.02 -17.27
C GLU A 191 11.04 -2.41 -17.07
N ASP A 192 11.64 -2.66 -15.90
CA ASP A 192 12.20 -3.96 -15.52
C ASP A 192 11.14 -4.92 -14.98
N LEU A 193 9.94 -4.43 -14.64
CA LEU A 193 8.83 -5.27 -14.23
C LEU A 193 8.30 -6.09 -15.42
N PRO A 194 7.78 -7.32 -15.19
CA PRO A 194 7.03 -8.04 -16.21
C PRO A 194 5.75 -7.27 -16.58
N SER A 195 5.10 -7.63 -17.69
CA SER A 195 3.75 -7.10 -17.97
C SER A 195 2.85 -7.37 -16.76
N LEU A 196 2.14 -6.35 -16.29
CA LEU A 196 1.31 -6.44 -15.09
C LEU A 196 -0.12 -6.78 -15.50
N ASP A 197 -0.77 -7.62 -14.71
CA ASP A 197 -2.17 -7.97 -14.88
C ASP A 197 -3.05 -7.16 -13.93
N VAL A 198 -2.59 -7.01 -12.68
CA VAL A 198 -3.36 -6.34 -11.61
C VAL A 198 -2.43 -5.48 -10.76
N ILE A 199 -2.84 -4.24 -10.49
CA ILE A 199 -2.25 -3.35 -9.50
C ILE A 199 -3.23 -3.20 -8.35
N LEU A 200 -2.80 -3.51 -7.13
CA LEU A 200 -3.62 -3.42 -5.93
C LEU A 200 -3.22 -2.20 -5.12
N ILE A 201 -4.20 -1.38 -4.72
CA ILE A 201 -4.01 -0.25 -3.80
C ILE A 201 -4.80 -0.52 -2.53
N SER A 202 -4.15 -0.66 -1.38
CA SER A 202 -4.82 -0.97 -0.10
C SER A 202 -5.57 0.22 0.49
N HIS A 203 -4.99 1.42 0.38
CA HIS A 203 -5.55 2.67 0.89
C HIS A 203 -4.83 3.87 0.27
N ASN A 204 -5.24 5.10 0.63
CA ASN A 204 -4.82 6.30 -0.12
C ASN A 204 -3.63 7.09 0.47
N HIS A 205 -2.94 6.60 1.50
CA HIS A 205 -1.75 7.26 2.04
C HIS A 205 -0.63 7.37 0.99
N TYR A 206 0.27 8.33 1.17
CA TYR A 206 1.30 8.67 0.16
C TYR A 206 2.33 7.57 -0.07
N ASP A 207 2.53 6.71 0.92
CA ASP A 207 3.45 5.59 0.92
C ASP A 207 2.81 4.27 0.44
N HIS A 208 1.53 4.30 0.06
CA HIS A 208 0.83 3.16 -0.55
C HIS A 208 0.19 3.52 -1.90
N LEU A 209 -0.16 4.79 -2.08
CA LEU A 209 -0.67 5.36 -3.33
C LEU A 209 0.27 6.49 -3.78
N ASP A 210 1.30 6.11 -4.52
CA ASP A 210 2.16 7.04 -5.25
C ASP A 210 1.56 7.36 -6.62
N LYS A 211 1.03 8.58 -6.73
CA LYS A 211 0.39 9.07 -7.96
C LYS A 211 1.35 9.10 -9.15
N ASN A 212 2.66 9.31 -8.93
CA ASN A 212 3.63 9.40 -10.02
C ASN A 212 3.87 8.01 -10.57
N THR A 213 4.16 7.05 -9.69
CA THR A 213 4.31 5.64 -10.05
C THR A 213 3.09 5.11 -10.78
N LEU A 214 1.88 5.33 -10.25
CA LEU A 214 0.66 4.85 -10.88
C LEU A 214 0.43 5.50 -12.26
N ARG A 215 0.68 6.80 -12.39
CA ARG A 215 0.57 7.51 -13.68
C ARG A 215 1.56 6.96 -14.71
N ASP A 216 2.79 6.68 -14.30
CA ASP A 216 3.84 6.26 -15.21
C ASP A 216 3.65 4.78 -15.62
N LEU A 217 3.20 3.92 -14.70
CA LEU A 217 2.74 2.56 -14.99
C LEU A 217 1.60 2.54 -16.02
N LEU A 218 0.55 3.33 -15.78
CA LEU A 218 -0.63 3.33 -16.65
C LEU A 218 -0.37 3.97 -18.03
N LYS A 219 0.63 4.83 -18.17
CA LYS A 219 1.07 5.36 -19.47
C LYS A 219 1.95 4.38 -20.25
N SER A 220 2.56 3.41 -19.58
CA SER A 220 3.45 2.45 -20.20
C SER A 220 2.67 1.48 -21.09
N GLU A 221 3.13 1.32 -22.35
CA GLU A 221 2.56 0.34 -23.27
C GLU A 221 2.65 -1.09 -22.70
N ARG A 222 3.74 -1.36 -21.99
CA ARG A 222 4.00 -2.65 -21.37
C ARG A 222 2.95 -3.06 -20.32
N HIS A 223 2.31 -2.09 -19.68
CA HIS A 223 1.31 -2.33 -18.63
C HIS A 223 -0.10 -1.89 -19.06
N ARG A 224 -0.33 -1.65 -20.36
CA ARG A 224 -1.61 -1.11 -20.85
C ARG A 224 -2.81 -2.03 -20.55
N GLN A 225 -2.58 -3.32 -20.31
CA GLN A 225 -3.63 -4.29 -19.97
C GLN A 225 -3.82 -4.50 -18.45
N ALA A 226 -3.04 -3.82 -17.62
CA ALA A 226 -3.16 -3.94 -16.17
C ALA A 226 -4.44 -3.25 -15.69
N ILE A 227 -5.22 -3.93 -14.84
CA ILE A 227 -6.29 -3.27 -14.10
C ILE A 227 -5.77 -2.74 -12.76
N VAL A 228 -6.41 -1.70 -12.24
CA VAL A 228 -6.12 -1.15 -10.91
C VAL A 228 -7.32 -1.39 -10.02
N VAL A 229 -7.13 -2.16 -8.95
CA VAL A 229 -8.18 -2.45 -7.97
C VAL A 229 -7.92 -1.62 -6.73
N VAL A 230 -8.89 -0.81 -6.33
CA VAL A 230 -8.75 0.19 -5.26
C VAL A 230 -9.96 0.15 -4.31
N PRO A 231 -9.86 0.69 -3.09
CA PRO A 231 -10.98 0.80 -2.17
C PRO A 231 -11.98 1.85 -2.64
N LEU A 232 -13.24 1.65 -2.27
CA LEU A 232 -14.34 2.56 -2.54
C LEU A 232 -13.99 4.02 -2.14
N GLY A 233 -14.12 4.96 -3.07
CA GLY A 233 -13.81 6.39 -2.92
C GLY A 233 -12.43 6.81 -3.44
N VAL A 234 -11.52 5.87 -3.72
CA VAL A 234 -10.17 6.17 -4.24
C VAL A 234 -10.18 6.54 -5.72
N LYS A 235 -11.10 6.02 -6.55
CA LYS A 235 -11.17 6.37 -7.98
C LYS A 235 -11.48 7.85 -8.16
N SER A 236 -12.46 8.37 -7.41
CA SER A 236 -12.77 9.81 -7.40
C SER A 236 -11.57 10.67 -6.97
N LEU A 237 -10.71 10.15 -6.10
CA LEU A 237 -9.46 10.82 -5.74
C LEU A 237 -8.45 10.78 -6.89
N LEU A 238 -8.24 9.63 -7.53
CA LEU A 238 -7.32 9.49 -8.67
C LEU A 238 -7.70 10.41 -9.83
N GLU A 239 -9.00 10.59 -10.06
CA GLU A 239 -9.56 11.55 -11.02
C GLU A 239 -9.13 12.99 -10.69
N ARG A 240 -9.30 13.42 -9.43
CA ARG A 240 -8.85 14.76 -8.98
C ARG A 240 -7.33 14.94 -9.08
N LEU A 241 -6.58 13.85 -8.95
CA LEU A 241 -5.12 13.86 -9.08
C LEU A 241 -4.64 13.83 -10.55
N HIS A 242 -5.55 13.76 -11.52
CA HIS A 242 -5.24 13.68 -12.95
C HIS A 242 -4.32 12.51 -13.30
N VAL A 243 -4.50 11.38 -12.60
CA VAL A 243 -3.89 10.10 -12.98
C VAL A 243 -4.65 9.61 -14.22
N ASP A 244 -4.14 9.99 -15.40
CA ASP A 244 -4.64 9.81 -16.78
C ASP A 244 -6.13 9.38 -16.95
N THR A 245 -6.95 10.30 -17.47
CA THR A 245 -8.39 10.10 -17.70
C THR A 245 -8.71 9.02 -18.74
N ARG A 246 -7.76 8.64 -19.61
CA ARG A 246 -7.96 7.63 -20.67
C ARG A 246 -8.17 6.22 -20.14
N ILE A 247 -7.89 6.00 -18.86
CA ILE A 247 -7.69 4.68 -18.28
C ILE A 247 -8.66 4.44 -17.10
N ARG A 248 -9.64 5.34 -16.94
CA ARG A 248 -10.73 5.25 -15.96
C ARG A 248 -11.47 3.91 -16.02
N GLN A 249 -11.54 3.31 -17.21
CA GLN A 249 -12.17 2.01 -17.44
C GLN A 249 -11.38 0.84 -16.83
N GLN A 250 -10.09 1.01 -16.52
CA GLN A 250 -9.26 -0.03 -15.90
C GLN A 250 -9.18 0.11 -14.37
N ILE A 251 -9.80 1.15 -13.78
CA ILE A 251 -9.84 1.34 -12.33
C ILE A 251 -11.17 0.81 -11.78
N TYR A 252 -11.07 -0.21 -10.94
CA TYR A 252 -12.19 -0.88 -10.29
C TYR A 252 -12.18 -0.56 -8.79
N GLU A 253 -13.28 0.02 -8.32
CA GLU A 253 -13.50 0.28 -6.89
C GLU A 253 -14.25 -0.87 -6.27
N LEU A 254 -13.75 -1.35 -5.15
CA LEU A 254 -14.39 -2.40 -4.37
C LEU A 254 -14.70 -1.92 -2.96
N ASN A 255 -15.87 -2.32 -2.48
CA ASN A 255 -16.22 -2.33 -1.07
C ASN A 255 -15.66 -3.61 -0.41
N TRP A 256 -15.67 -3.68 0.93
CA TRP A 256 -15.28 -4.93 1.60
C TRP A 256 -16.19 -6.08 1.18
N TRP A 257 -15.56 -7.24 0.98
CA TRP A 257 -16.16 -8.51 0.53
C TRP A 257 -16.65 -8.54 -0.92
N GLU A 258 -16.49 -7.43 -1.65
CA GLU A 258 -16.65 -7.42 -3.10
C GLU A 258 -15.38 -7.92 -3.78
N HIS A 259 -15.53 -8.43 -5.00
CA HIS A 259 -14.40 -8.83 -5.81
C HIS A 259 -14.56 -8.45 -7.27
N VAL A 260 -13.43 -8.35 -7.95
CA VAL A 260 -13.38 -8.46 -9.41
C VAL A 260 -12.98 -9.87 -9.81
N ASP A 261 -13.63 -10.40 -10.83
CA ASP A 261 -13.19 -11.59 -11.56
C ASP A 261 -12.44 -11.12 -12.83
N VAL A 262 -11.22 -11.63 -13.00
CA VAL A 262 -10.33 -11.31 -14.10
C VAL A 262 -10.23 -12.55 -15.00
N ASP A 263 -10.81 -12.44 -16.19
CA ASP A 263 -10.78 -13.45 -17.25
C ASP A 263 -11.35 -14.82 -16.85
N GLY A 264 -12.20 -14.91 -15.82
CA GLY A 264 -12.74 -16.16 -15.29
C GLY A 264 -11.72 -17.00 -14.50
N LYS A 265 -10.53 -16.45 -14.23
CA LYS A 265 -9.36 -17.21 -13.77
C LYS A 265 -8.74 -16.72 -12.47
N LEU A 266 -8.95 -15.44 -12.14
CA LEU A 266 -8.41 -14.82 -10.95
C LEU A 266 -9.49 -13.97 -10.29
N ARG A 267 -9.73 -14.19 -9.00
CA ARG A 267 -10.64 -13.35 -8.20
C ARG A 267 -9.85 -12.50 -7.23
N VAL A 268 -10.13 -11.20 -7.25
CA VAL A 268 -9.47 -10.22 -6.37
C VAL A 268 -10.51 -9.65 -5.43
N PHE A 269 -10.56 -10.16 -4.21
CA PHE A 269 -11.43 -9.67 -3.15
C PHE A 269 -10.78 -8.51 -2.43
N MET A 270 -11.55 -7.45 -2.20
CA MET A 270 -11.21 -6.44 -1.20
C MET A 270 -11.69 -6.94 0.16
N THR A 271 -10.79 -7.19 1.10
CA THR A 271 -11.11 -7.65 2.44
C THR A 271 -10.93 -6.54 3.48
N PRO A 272 -11.59 -6.61 4.65
CA PRO A 272 -11.43 -5.57 5.66
C PRO A 272 -10.02 -5.46 6.23
N ALA A 273 -9.73 -4.28 6.77
CA ALA A 273 -8.56 -4.00 7.60
C ALA A 273 -8.94 -2.97 8.67
N GLN A 274 -8.14 -2.86 9.74
CA GLN A 274 -8.28 -1.80 10.74
C GLN A 274 -7.26 -0.70 10.46
N HIS A 275 -7.63 0.28 9.63
CA HIS A 275 -6.78 1.40 9.27
C HIS A 275 -7.60 2.65 8.96
N TRP A 276 -7.05 3.59 8.20
CA TRP A 276 -7.68 4.83 7.83
C TRP A 276 -7.11 5.35 6.50
N SER A 277 -7.71 6.40 5.96
CA SER A 277 -7.33 7.00 4.68
C SER A 277 -7.26 8.52 4.82
N ARG A 278 -6.25 9.17 4.25
CA ARG A 278 -6.12 10.64 4.14
C ARG A 278 -5.03 11.07 3.17
N ARG A 279 -5.25 12.13 2.38
CA ARG A 279 -4.18 12.77 1.58
C ARG A 279 -4.01 14.24 1.86
N THR A 280 -5.03 14.89 2.35
CA THR A 280 -5.07 16.32 2.67
C THR A 280 -5.57 16.48 4.09
N ILE A 281 -5.63 17.71 4.59
CA ILE A 281 -6.19 17.92 5.93
C ILE A 281 -7.72 17.80 5.98
N TRP A 282 -8.40 17.69 4.83
CA TRP A 282 -9.86 17.80 4.68
C TRP A 282 -10.55 16.52 4.20
N ASP A 283 -9.82 15.43 3.95
CA ASP A 283 -10.36 14.21 3.31
C ASP A 283 -10.17 12.95 4.16
N THR A 284 -9.96 13.12 5.47
CA THR A 284 -9.84 12.00 6.40
C THR A 284 -11.05 11.06 6.27
N ASN A 285 -10.78 9.82 5.90
CA ASN A 285 -11.73 8.73 5.70
C ASN A 285 -12.82 9.01 4.66
N HIS A 286 -12.59 9.90 3.68
CA HIS A 286 -13.50 10.07 2.55
C HIS A 286 -13.44 8.87 1.57
N ALA A 287 -12.33 8.14 1.58
CA ALA A 287 -12.15 6.87 0.88
C ALA A 287 -11.94 5.74 1.88
N LEU A 288 -12.30 4.53 1.47
CA LEU A 288 -12.13 3.31 2.25
C LEU A 288 -10.64 2.89 2.28
N TRP A 289 -10.35 1.88 3.08
CA TRP A 289 -9.07 1.17 3.19
C TRP A 289 -9.36 -0.33 3.29
N GLY A 290 -8.40 -1.18 3.00
CA GLY A 290 -8.59 -2.62 3.13
C GLY A 290 -7.33 -3.42 2.91
N SER A 291 -7.53 -4.73 2.90
CA SER A 291 -6.58 -5.76 2.50
C SER A 291 -7.11 -6.44 1.23
N PHE A 292 -6.34 -7.35 0.65
CA PHE A 292 -6.77 -8.12 -0.52
C PHE A 292 -6.55 -9.61 -0.33
N ALA A 293 -7.54 -10.40 -0.74
CA ALA A 293 -7.41 -11.82 -0.98
C ALA A 293 -7.48 -12.07 -2.50
N VAL A 294 -6.40 -12.57 -3.07
CA VAL A 294 -6.27 -12.87 -4.49
C VAL A 294 -6.27 -14.38 -4.68
N ILE A 295 -7.30 -14.90 -5.34
CA ILE A 295 -7.57 -16.32 -5.48
C ILE A 295 -7.38 -16.70 -6.95
N GLY A 296 -6.28 -17.38 -7.24
CA GLY A 296 -6.01 -18.02 -8.52
C GLY A 296 -6.58 -19.42 -8.61
N SER A 297 -6.18 -20.15 -9.64
CA SER A 297 -6.61 -21.54 -9.88
C SER A 297 -5.88 -22.54 -8.99
N THR A 298 -4.63 -22.25 -8.61
CA THR A 298 -3.82 -23.12 -7.74
C THR A 298 -3.27 -22.40 -6.52
N ILE A 299 -3.04 -21.08 -6.60
CA ILE A 299 -2.43 -20.29 -5.52
C ILE A 299 -3.42 -19.25 -4.99
N LYS A 300 -3.46 -19.11 -3.66
CA LYS A 300 -4.10 -17.99 -2.97
C LYS A 300 -3.07 -17.09 -2.30
N PHE A 301 -3.11 -15.80 -2.64
CA PHE A 301 -2.26 -14.76 -2.09
C PHE A 301 -3.06 -13.78 -1.23
N TYR A 302 -2.53 -13.43 -0.05
CA TYR A 302 -3.10 -12.38 0.80
C TYR A 302 -2.18 -11.17 0.92
N PHE A 303 -2.70 -9.97 0.70
CA PHE A 303 -2.00 -8.72 0.93
C PHE A 303 -2.71 -7.93 2.02
N ALA A 304 -2.05 -7.75 3.17
CA ALA A 304 -2.69 -7.15 4.34
C ALA A 304 -2.90 -5.63 4.22
N GLY A 305 -2.17 -4.95 3.33
CA GLY A 305 -2.06 -3.49 3.38
C GLY A 305 -1.48 -3.03 4.71
N ASP A 306 -1.85 -1.83 5.14
CA ASP A 306 -1.63 -1.38 6.52
C ASP A 306 -2.84 -1.72 7.38
N THR A 307 -2.57 -2.19 8.60
CA THR A 307 -3.63 -2.52 9.53
C THR A 307 -3.11 -2.57 10.96
N GLY A 308 -3.95 -2.17 11.92
CA GLY A 308 -3.88 -2.66 13.29
C GLY A 308 -4.48 -4.07 13.38
N TYR A 309 -4.22 -4.78 14.47
CA TYR A 309 -4.82 -6.09 14.68
C TYR A 309 -6.30 -5.96 15.04
N CYS A 310 -7.17 -6.76 14.41
CA CYS A 310 -8.59 -6.87 14.73
C CYS A 310 -9.14 -8.28 14.40
N PRO A 311 -10.32 -8.67 14.92
CA PRO A 311 -10.82 -10.05 14.77
C PRO A 311 -11.12 -10.50 13.34
N VAL A 312 -11.19 -9.58 12.37
CA VAL A 312 -11.61 -9.90 11.00
C VAL A 312 -10.68 -10.88 10.27
N PHE A 313 -9.41 -10.97 10.69
CA PHE A 313 -8.46 -11.88 10.07
C PHE A 313 -8.88 -13.35 10.20
N GLN A 314 -9.53 -13.72 11.30
CA GLN A 314 -10.08 -15.07 11.48
C GLN A 314 -11.23 -15.34 10.52
N THR A 315 -12.09 -14.35 10.30
CA THR A 315 -13.18 -14.41 9.31
C THR A 315 -12.61 -14.54 7.89
N ILE A 316 -11.57 -13.77 7.55
CA ILE A 316 -10.88 -13.85 6.26
C ILE A 316 -10.28 -15.25 6.06
N GLY A 317 -9.56 -15.78 7.05
CA GLY A 317 -8.98 -17.12 6.99
C GLY A 317 -10.02 -18.22 6.84
N ARG A 318 -11.13 -18.12 7.59
CA ARG A 318 -12.24 -19.08 7.53
C ARG A 318 -12.89 -19.16 6.15
N TYR A 319 -13.07 -18.03 5.47
CA TYR A 319 -13.85 -17.98 4.23
C TYR A 319 -13.04 -17.97 2.94
N LEU A 320 -11.91 -17.29 2.95
CA LEU A 320 -11.10 -17.10 1.75
C LEU A 320 -9.80 -17.92 1.84
N GLY A 321 -9.33 -18.21 3.05
CA GLY A 321 -8.16 -19.06 3.30
C GLY A 321 -8.41 -20.56 3.11
N PRO A 322 -7.47 -21.42 3.52
CA PRO A 322 -6.09 -21.04 3.88
C PRO A 322 -5.37 -20.41 2.68
N PHE A 323 -4.39 -19.55 2.93
CA PHE A 323 -3.59 -18.89 1.88
C PHE A 323 -2.25 -19.61 1.69
N ASP A 324 -1.78 -19.71 0.45
CA ASP A 324 -0.47 -20.28 0.16
C ASP A 324 0.63 -19.28 0.50
N CYS A 325 0.42 -18.00 0.20
CA CYS A 325 1.36 -16.96 0.54
C CYS A 325 0.69 -15.65 0.99
N ALA A 326 1.41 -14.84 1.77
CA ALA A 326 0.94 -13.53 2.19
C ALA A 326 2.06 -12.48 2.32
N ALA A 327 1.69 -11.22 2.23
CA ALA A 327 2.53 -10.07 2.54
C ALA A 327 1.87 -9.27 3.68
N ILE A 328 2.54 -9.23 4.84
CA ILE A 328 2.00 -8.71 6.11
C ILE A 328 2.94 -7.63 6.68
N PRO A 329 2.44 -6.43 7.05
CA PRO A 329 3.28 -5.37 7.59
C PRO A 329 3.87 -5.78 8.94
N ILE A 330 5.13 -5.39 9.16
CA ILE A 330 5.84 -5.63 10.43
C ILE A 330 6.49 -4.37 11.00
N GLY A 331 6.47 -3.25 10.28
CA GLY A 331 7.02 -1.95 10.71
C GLY A 331 5.95 -0.89 10.91
N ALA A 332 6.37 0.32 11.26
CA ALA A 332 5.52 1.47 11.58
C ALA A 332 4.72 1.35 12.90
N TYR A 333 5.25 0.62 13.88
CA TYR A 333 4.47 0.26 15.08
C TYR A 333 4.83 1.02 16.34
N HIS A 334 5.93 1.78 16.41
CA HIS A 334 6.35 2.46 17.64
C HIS A 334 5.98 3.96 17.65
N PRO A 335 5.42 4.51 18.75
CA PRO A 335 5.14 3.86 20.03
C PRO A 335 3.77 3.18 20.04
N ARG A 336 3.66 2.04 20.73
CA ARG A 336 2.44 1.18 20.70
C ARG A 336 1.18 1.91 21.15
N TRP A 337 1.24 2.77 22.17
CA TRP A 337 0.06 3.51 22.64
C TRP A 337 -0.56 4.41 21.54
N PHE A 338 0.26 4.86 20.59
CA PHE A 338 -0.19 5.67 19.46
C PHE A 338 -0.47 4.80 18.23
N MET A 339 0.43 3.89 17.86
CA MET A 339 0.34 3.18 16.58
C MET A 339 -0.54 1.92 16.61
N SER A 340 -0.76 1.27 17.77
CA SER A 340 -1.45 -0.04 17.82
C SER A 340 -2.85 -0.10 17.19
N PRO A 341 -3.67 0.97 17.16
CA PRO A 341 -4.95 0.92 16.47
C PRO A 341 -4.82 0.83 14.94
N GLN A 342 -3.69 1.22 14.36
CA GLN A 342 -3.53 1.39 12.91
C GLN A 342 -2.35 0.60 12.30
N HIS A 343 -1.39 0.16 13.13
CA HIS A 343 -0.26 -0.67 12.71
C HIS A 343 0.01 -1.80 13.70
N VAL A 344 0.09 -3.01 13.16
CA VAL A 344 0.58 -4.20 13.86
C VAL A 344 2.09 -4.11 14.12
N ASP A 345 2.51 -4.70 15.23
CA ASP A 345 3.91 -5.07 15.48
C ASP A 345 4.18 -6.49 14.93
N PRO A 346 5.44 -6.97 14.93
CA PRO A 346 5.77 -8.31 14.46
C PRO A 346 5.04 -9.46 15.17
N GLU A 347 4.66 -9.31 16.44
CA GLU A 347 3.88 -10.31 17.18
C GLU A 347 2.45 -10.39 16.65
N GLN A 348 1.79 -9.24 16.49
CA GLN A 348 0.48 -9.17 15.87
C GLN A 348 0.50 -9.60 14.40
N ALA A 349 1.57 -9.31 13.66
CA ALA A 349 1.74 -9.80 12.30
C ALA A 349 1.79 -11.34 12.25
N LEU A 350 2.50 -11.98 13.19
CA LEU A 350 2.53 -13.44 13.33
C LEU A 350 1.13 -14.00 13.67
N LYS A 351 0.36 -13.27 14.47
CA LYS A 351 -1.03 -13.62 14.75
C LYS A 351 -1.90 -13.55 13.49
N ILE A 352 -1.77 -12.51 12.66
CA ILE A 352 -2.46 -12.41 11.37
C ILE A 352 -2.10 -13.59 10.47
N HIS A 353 -0.82 -13.93 10.34
CA HIS A 353 -0.35 -15.08 9.56
C HIS A 353 -1.11 -16.37 9.93
N ASN A 354 -1.28 -16.63 11.23
CA ASN A 354 -2.03 -17.78 11.73
C ASN A 354 -3.54 -17.66 11.50
N ASP A 355 -4.14 -16.50 11.82
CA ASP A 355 -5.59 -16.28 11.74
C ASP A 355 -6.12 -16.41 10.30
N ILE A 356 -5.34 -15.96 9.30
CA ILE A 356 -5.69 -16.14 7.88
C ILE A 356 -5.34 -17.54 7.35
N GLY A 357 -4.65 -18.36 8.14
CA GLY A 357 -4.18 -19.69 7.72
C GLY A 357 -3.15 -19.63 6.59
N SER A 358 -2.22 -18.67 6.63
CA SER A 358 -1.18 -18.55 5.60
C SER A 358 -0.09 -19.60 5.80
N ARG A 359 0.35 -20.26 4.72
CA ARG A 359 1.45 -21.24 4.75
C ARG A 359 2.83 -20.57 4.69
N PHE A 360 2.93 -19.46 3.97
CA PHE A 360 4.15 -18.70 3.80
C PHE A 360 3.87 -17.19 3.87
N SER A 361 4.66 -16.41 4.58
CA SER A 361 4.50 -14.95 4.62
C SER A 361 5.81 -14.21 4.50
N ILE A 362 5.77 -13.04 3.88
CA ILE A 362 6.86 -12.07 3.91
C ILE A 362 6.47 -10.83 4.72
N GLY A 363 7.42 -10.34 5.51
CA GLY A 363 7.28 -9.09 6.26
C GLY A 363 7.49 -7.88 5.35
N ILE A 364 6.51 -6.98 5.29
CA ILE A 364 6.54 -5.73 4.51
C ILE A 364 6.46 -4.50 5.42
N HIS A 365 6.40 -3.29 4.83
CA HIS A 365 6.22 -2.00 5.53
C HIS A 365 7.37 -1.62 6.49
N TRP A 366 8.57 -2.17 6.28
CA TRP A 366 9.77 -1.88 7.08
C TRP A 366 10.98 -1.58 6.18
N GLY A 367 12.03 -0.98 6.73
CA GLY A 367 13.34 -0.85 6.07
C GLY A 367 13.38 0.07 4.83
N THR A 368 12.30 0.73 4.44
CA THR A 368 12.28 1.61 3.25
C THR A 368 12.06 3.07 3.59
N PHE A 369 11.09 3.38 4.45
CA PHE A 369 10.82 4.73 4.94
C PHE A 369 10.84 4.73 6.46
N ILE A 370 11.28 5.84 7.06
CA ILE A 370 11.16 6.07 8.51
C ILE A 370 9.88 6.86 8.73
N LEU A 371 8.82 6.15 9.12
CA LEU A 371 7.47 6.70 9.34
C LEU A 371 7.15 6.87 10.83
N THR A 372 7.90 6.17 11.67
CA THR A 372 7.71 6.02 13.11
C THR A 372 9.07 5.94 13.81
N ASN A 373 9.08 5.59 15.09
CA ASN A 373 10.22 5.80 15.96
C ASN A 373 11.05 4.54 16.27
N GLU A 374 10.63 3.34 15.85
CA GLU A 374 11.41 2.11 16.10
C GLU A 374 12.73 2.09 15.33
N TYR A 375 13.72 1.38 15.89
CA TYR A 375 14.98 1.11 15.19
C TYR A 375 14.73 0.38 13.86
N PHE A 376 15.36 0.85 12.78
CA PHE A 376 15.00 0.44 11.43
C PHE A 376 15.19 -1.07 11.12
N LEU A 377 16.02 -1.79 11.90
CA LEU A 377 16.20 -3.24 11.81
C LEU A 377 15.51 -4.02 12.94
N GLU A 378 14.81 -3.35 13.87
CA GLU A 378 14.06 -4.03 14.92
C GLU A 378 12.95 -4.94 14.35
N PRO A 379 12.14 -4.52 13.35
CA PRO A 379 11.08 -5.37 12.82
C PRO A 379 11.52 -6.79 12.39
N PRO A 380 12.52 -6.97 11.50
CA PRO A 380 12.98 -8.30 11.11
C PRO A 380 13.68 -9.06 12.24
N GLN A 381 14.29 -8.36 13.21
CA GLN A 381 14.94 -9.02 14.35
C GLN A 381 13.90 -9.58 15.31
N LEU A 382 12.89 -8.78 15.67
CA LEU A 382 11.81 -9.19 16.55
C LEU A 382 11.01 -10.33 15.93
N LEU A 383 10.67 -10.26 14.63
CA LEU A 383 9.98 -11.34 13.93
C LEU A 383 10.77 -12.66 14.02
N ARG A 384 12.07 -12.64 13.73
CA ARG A 384 12.94 -13.84 13.82
C ARG A 384 12.98 -14.41 15.24
N ASN A 385 13.08 -13.55 16.25
CA ASN A 385 13.09 -13.97 17.65
C ASN A 385 11.76 -14.63 18.04
N LEU A 386 10.63 -14.07 17.61
CA LEU A 386 9.29 -14.62 17.87
C LEU A 386 9.10 -15.99 17.22
N ILE A 387 9.54 -16.15 15.96
CA ILE A 387 9.46 -17.45 15.26
C ILE A 387 10.30 -18.50 15.97
N ALA A 388 11.53 -18.16 16.36
CA ALA A 388 12.42 -19.05 17.11
C ALA A 388 11.80 -19.44 18.47
N ALA A 389 11.22 -18.49 19.20
CA ALA A 389 10.59 -18.73 20.49
C ALA A 389 9.34 -19.62 20.40
N ASN A 390 8.53 -19.46 19.35
CA ASN A 390 7.31 -20.25 19.14
C ASN A 390 7.56 -21.60 18.44
N LYS A 391 8.83 -21.96 18.18
CA LYS A 391 9.23 -23.17 17.43
C LYS A 391 8.48 -23.33 16.10
N LEU A 392 8.12 -22.21 15.48
CA LEU A 392 7.48 -22.20 14.17
C LEU A 392 8.54 -22.51 13.11
N ASN A 393 8.10 -23.06 11.99
CA ASN A 393 9.00 -23.31 10.87
C ASN A 393 9.58 -21.96 10.41
N LEU A 394 10.90 -21.78 10.50
CA LEU A 394 11.60 -20.55 10.08
C LEU A 394 11.31 -20.16 8.62
N GLY A 395 10.85 -21.11 7.80
CA GLY A 395 10.40 -20.88 6.44
C GLY A 395 8.99 -20.29 6.31
N SER A 396 8.09 -20.42 7.29
CA SER A 396 6.68 -20.05 7.12
C SER A 396 6.41 -18.55 7.21
N PHE A 397 7.28 -17.77 7.87
CA PHE A 397 7.22 -16.31 7.87
C PHE A 397 8.64 -15.76 7.93
N ARG A 398 9.07 -15.00 6.94
CA ARG A 398 10.41 -14.40 6.90
C ARG A 398 10.38 -12.98 6.38
N THR A 399 11.52 -12.32 6.40
CA THR A 399 11.73 -11.10 5.62
C THR A 399 12.58 -11.42 4.38
N LEU A 400 12.51 -10.53 3.40
CA LEU A 400 13.36 -10.53 2.21
C LEU A 400 14.26 -9.30 2.28
N ARG A 401 15.38 -9.31 1.54
CA ARG A 401 16.12 -8.08 1.22
C ARG A 401 15.37 -7.31 0.13
N HIS A 402 15.61 -6.00 0.02
CA HIS A 402 15.07 -5.22 -1.10
C HIS A 402 15.52 -5.83 -2.42
N GLY A 403 14.57 -6.11 -3.30
CA GLY A 403 14.77 -6.73 -4.62
C GLY A 403 14.99 -8.24 -4.61
N GLU A 404 15.00 -8.88 -3.44
CA GLU A 404 15.04 -10.34 -3.33
C GLU A 404 13.68 -10.93 -3.69
N SER A 405 13.71 -12.00 -4.48
CA SER A 405 12.57 -12.88 -4.70
C SER A 405 12.62 -14.05 -3.74
N THR A 406 11.46 -14.54 -3.30
CA THR A 406 11.38 -15.84 -2.62
C THR A 406 12.11 -16.89 -3.45
N PRO A 407 12.91 -17.77 -2.83
CA PRO A 407 13.41 -18.93 -3.54
C PRO A 407 12.17 -19.64 -4.12
N GLY A 408 12.22 -19.98 -5.42
CA GLY A 408 11.18 -20.84 -5.99
C GLY A 408 11.08 -22.13 -5.16
N PRO A 409 9.95 -22.84 -5.21
CA PRO A 409 9.84 -24.11 -4.50
C PRO A 409 10.94 -25.10 -4.88
#